data_AF-F4BHD9-F1
#
_entry.id   AF-F4BHD9-F1
#
_cell.length_a   1.000
_cell.length_b   1.000
_cell.length_c   1.000
_cell.angle_alpha   90.00
_cell.angle_beta   90.00
_cell.angle_gamma   90.00
#
_symmetry.space_group_name_H-M   'P 1'
#
loop_
_entity.id
_entity.type
_entity.pdbx_description
1 polymer ?
#
loop_
_entity_poly.entity_id
_entity_poly.type
_entity_poly.pdbx_seq_one_letter_code
_entity_poly.pdbx_strand_id
1 'polypeptide(L)'
;MSFLSFAKAADTKVYSWRAENGNVVFSEEKPSDDVDYKIIEVGQPTVIDTKAPQNLGNDKPIKINQSDVAKLATSELAEKNKEVLEEGQNADLSVQITSPANDANIFTKEDKIAISTNPQIASNDSPTFIINGSAIPATYEDGQWKIARPTPGENKLSISGRTAQGNEIKSTNEVTFYIKNGWLQQAKNTGNYSGN
;
A
#
# COMPACT_ATOMS: atom_id res chain seq x y z
N MET A 1 55.31 -4.00 1.64
CA MET A 1 54.17 -3.57 2.48
C MET A 1 52.94 -3.55 1.58
N SER A 2 51.99 -4.46 1.79
CA SER A 2 50.75 -4.51 1.01
C SER A 2 49.70 -3.68 1.72
N PHE A 3 49.19 -2.65 1.06
CA PHE A 3 48.12 -1.81 1.57
C PHE A 3 46.80 -2.57 1.45
N LEU A 4 46.21 -2.95 2.58
CA LEU A 4 44.82 -3.38 2.66
C LEU A 4 43.94 -2.15 2.39
N SER A 5 43.38 -2.06 1.19
CA SER A 5 42.36 -1.06 0.88
C SER A 5 41.02 -1.55 1.42
N PHE A 6 40.65 -1.08 2.61
CA PHE A 6 39.29 -1.26 3.12
C PHE A 6 38.37 -0.34 2.33
N ALA A 7 37.59 -0.89 1.40
CA ALA A 7 36.44 -0.18 0.85
C ALA A 7 35.46 0.04 2.00
N LYS A 8 35.40 1.28 2.50
CA LYS A 8 34.46 1.68 3.54
C LYS A 8 33.07 1.71 2.89
N ALA A 9 32.32 0.62 3.00
CA ALA A 9 30.91 0.62 2.63
C ALA A 9 30.22 1.67 3.51
N ALA A 10 29.60 2.66 2.87
CA ALA A 10 28.77 3.62 3.60
C ALA A 10 27.66 2.84 4.31
N ASP A 11 27.31 3.24 5.53
CA ASP A 11 26.09 2.78 6.21
C ASP A 11 24.92 3.18 5.32
N THR A 12 24.56 2.27 4.42
CA THR A 12 23.49 2.52 3.45
C THR A 12 22.20 2.27 4.23
N LYS A 13 21.30 3.24 4.21
CA LYS A 13 20.01 3.15 4.90
C LYS A 13 18.97 3.01 3.82
N VAL A 14 18.16 1.98 3.91
CA VAL A 14 17.00 1.81 3.02
C VAL A 14 15.76 2.18 3.81
N TYR A 15 15.01 3.15 3.33
CA TYR A 15 13.74 3.56 3.88
C TYR A 15 12.61 2.71 3.29
N SER A 16 11.61 2.39 4.10
CA SER A 16 10.40 1.69 3.69
C SER A 16 9.16 2.46 4.12
N TRP A 17 8.20 2.67 3.22
CA TRP A 17 6.93 3.34 3.52
C TRP A 17 5.81 2.86 2.59
N ARG A 18 4.56 3.21 2.91
CA ARG A 18 3.42 2.98 2.02
C ARG A 18 3.20 4.22 1.15
N ALA A 19 3.36 4.08 -0.16
CA ALA A 19 3.21 5.16 -1.14
C ALA A 19 1.74 5.53 -1.37
N GLU A 20 1.52 6.65 -2.07
CA GLU A 20 0.18 7.17 -2.40
C GLU A 20 -0.70 6.17 -3.15
N ASN A 21 -0.11 5.25 -3.90
CA ASN A 21 -0.86 4.19 -4.61
C ASN A 21 -1.26 3.03 -3.70
N GLY A 22 -0.86 3.04 -2.43
CA GLY A 22 -1.09 1.98 -1.43
C GLY A 22 -0.01 0.90 -1.40
N ASN A 23 0.98 0.92 -2.30
CA ASN A 23 2.07 -0.06 -2.31
C ASN A 23 3.15 0.26 -1.29
N VAL A 24 3.85 -0.77 -0.80
CA VAL A 24 5.06 -0.59 -0.01
C VAL A 24 6.24 -0.33 -0.93
N VAL A 25 6.99 0.74 -0.67
CA VAL A 25 8.15 1.19 -1.44
C VAL A 25 9.40 1.11 -0.58
N PHE A 26 10.53 0.71 -1.20
CA PHE A 26 11.85 0.72 -0.60
C PHE A 26 12.74 1.69 -1.37
N SER A 27 13.46 2.58 -0.69
CA SER A 27 14.36 3.56 -1.33
C SER A 27 15.57 3.87 -0.46
N GLU A 28 16.71 4.19 -1.07
CA GLU A 28 17.87 4.75 -0.37
C GLU A 28 17.68 6.24 -0.04
N GLU A 29 16.73 6.90 -0.72
CA GLU A 29 16.36 8.29 -0.46
C GLU A 29 15.27 8.36 0.60
N LYS A 30 15.47 9.25 1.59
CA LYS A 30 14.47 9.50 2.64
C LYS A 30 13.19 10.06 2.01
N PRO A 31 12.00 9.49 2.30
CA PRO A 31 10.75 10.09 1.85
C PRO A 31 10.51 11.45 2.52
N SER A 32 9.52 12.19 2.03
CA SER A 32 9.14 13.48 2.60
C SER A 32 8.73 13.36 4.08
N ASP A 33 8.91 14.43 4.85
CA ASP A 33 8.72 14.41 6.31
C ASP A 33 7.26 14.18 6.76
N ASP A 34 6.31 14.28 5.84
CA ASP A 34 4.88 13.99 6.03
C ASP A 34 4.52 12.51 5.85
N VAL A 35 5.50 11.66 5.48
CA VAL A 35 5.30 10.23 5.26
C VAL A 35 5.91 9.45 6.42
N ASP A 36 5.09 8.66 7.13
CA ASP A 36 5.60 7.71 8.11
C ASP A 36 6.42 6.62 7.41
N TYR A 37 7.68 6.48 7.82
CA TYR A 37 8.62 5.53 7.24
C TYR A 37 9.36 4.72 8.31
N LYS A 38 9.89 3.58 7.89
CA LYS A 38 10.83 2.76 8.67
C LYS A 38 12.20 2.72 8.02
N ILE A 39 13.24 2.51 8.82
CA ILE A 39 14.61 2.36 8.34
C ILE A 39 14.97 0.88 8.39
N ILE A 40 15.46 0.37 7.27
CA ILE A 40 16.03 -0.96 7.09
C ILE A 40 17.54 -0.79 6.98
N GLU A 41 18.24 -1.50 7.87
CA GLU A 41 19.71 -1.51 7.88
C GLU A 41 20.18 -2.46 6.79
N VAL A 42 20.83 -1.96 5.74
CA VAL A 42 21.55 -2.83 4.82
C VAL A 42 22.98 -3.02 5.33
N GLY A 43 23.30 -4.28 5.62
CA GLY A 43 24.56 -4.64 6.23
C GLY A 43 25.72 -4.51 5.26
N GLN A 44 26.92 -4.67 5.79
CA GLN A 44 28.10 -4.74 4.94
C GLN A 44 28.05 -5.99 4.05
N PRO A 45 28.55 -5.91 2.80
CA PRO A 45 28.65 -7.07 1.93
C PRO A 45 29.37 -8.21 2.65
N THR A 46 28.71 -9.36 2.77
CA THR A 46 29.35 -10.53 3.37
C THR A 46 30.31 -11.15 2.36
N VAL A 47 31.60 -11.08 2.64
CA VAL A 47 32.63 -11.72 1.83
C VAL A 47 32.65 -13.20 2.18
N ILE A 48 32.20 -14.06 1.26
CA ILE A 48 32.42 -15.49 1.38
C ILE A 48 33.87 -15.74 0.99
N ASP A 49 34.72 -16.03 1.99
CA ASP A 49 36.10 -16.45 1.76
C ASP A 49 36.10 -17.88 1.20
N THR A 50 35.82 -17.99 -0.10
CA THR A 50 36.07 -19.23 -0.83
C THR A 50 37.59 -19.34 -0.91
N LYS A 51 38.20 -20.14 -0.03
CA LYS A 51 39.66 -20.40 -0.02
C LYS A 51 40.19 -20.41 -1.45
N ALA A 52 40.75 -19.29 -1.90
CA ALA A 52 41.19 -19.18 -3.26
C ALA A 52 42.38 -20.14 -3.41
N PRO A 53 42.40 -21.06 -4.39
CA PRO A 53 43.66 -21.67 -4.75
C PRO A 53 44.59 -20.52 -5.14
N GLN A 54 45.82 -20.51 -4.61
CA GLN A 54 46.85 -19.47 -4.81
C GLN A 54 47.27 -19.25 -6.28
N ASN A 55 46.52 -19.74 -7.27
CA ASN A 55 46.76 -19.59 -8.69
C ASN A 55 45.50 -19.07 -9.38
N LEU A 56 45.43 -17.75 -9.57
CA LEU A 56 44.41 -17.05 -10.36
C LEU A 56 44.49 -17.33 -11.88
N GLY A 57 45.33 -18.28 -12.32
CA GLY A 57 45.56 -18.61 -13.74
C GLY A 57 44.68 -19.73 -14.30
N ASN A 58 43.69 -20.24 -13.57
CA ASN A 58 42.80 -21.30 -14.06
C ASN A 58 41.34 -20.83 -14.05
N ASP A 59 40.71 -20.83 -15.23
CA ASP A 59 39.29 -20.56 -15.55
C ASP A 59 38.27 -21.50 -14.87
N LYS A 60 38.60 -22.07 -13.70
CA LYS A 60 37.71 -22.99 -13.00
C LYS A 60 36.67 -22.21 -12.20
N PRO A 61 35.36 -22.50 -12.35
CA PRO A 61 34.31 -21.84 -11.58
C PRO A 61 34.54 -21.98 -10.08
N ILE A 62 34.45 -20.85 -9.37
CA ILE A 62 34.46 -20.83 -7.90
C ILE A 62 33.20 -21.55 -7.41
N LYS A 63 33.36 -22.57 -6.56
CA LYS A 63 32.24 -23.30 -5.97
C LYS A 63 31.86 -22.67 -4.63
N ILE A 64 30.70 -22.03 -4.58
CA ILE A 64 30.08 -21.53 -3.34
C ILE A 64 29.16 -22.64 -2.81
N ASN A 65 29.32 -23.03 -1.53
CA ASN A 65 28.43 -24.03 -0.93
C ASN A 65 27.10 -23.40 -0.54
N GLN A 66 25.99 -24.13 -0.75
CA GLN A 66 24.64 -23.69 -0.36
C GLN A 66 24.55 -23.37 1.14
N SER A 67 25.30 -24.07 1.98
CA SER A 67 25.37 -23.82 3.43
C SER A 67 25.96 -22.45 3.79
N ASP A 68 26.84 -21.90 2.95
CA ASP A 68 27.45 -20.59 3.19
C ASP A 68 26.49 -19.46 2.78
N VAL A 69 25.65 -19.70 1.78
CA VAL A 69 24.55 -18.80 1.40
C VAL A 69 23.40 -18.85 2.42
N ALA A 70 23.08 -20.04 2.95
CA ALA A 70 22.00 -20.20 3.93
C ALA A 70 22.23 -19.41 5.23
N LYS A 71 23.49 -19.24 5.65
CA LYS A 71 23.86 -18.42 6.82
C LYS A 71 23.53 -16.94 6.66
N LEU A 72 23.43 -16.44 5.43
CA LEU A 72 23.06 -15.04 5.15
C LEU A 72 21.58 -14.79 5.44
N ALA A 73 20.72 -15.75 5.08
CA ALA A 73 19.28 -15.67 5.28
C ALA A 73 18.87 -15.77 6.76
N THR A 74 19.70 -16.40 7.60
CA THR A 74 19.49 -16.54 9.05
C THR A 74 20.43 -15.67 9.88
N SER A 75 21.04 -14.65 9.28
CA SER A 75 21.94 -13.74 10.00
C SER A 75 21.15 -12.86 10.98
N GLU A 76 21.79 -12.39 12.06
CA GLU A 76 21.17 -11.47 13.03
C GLU A 76 20.58 -10.23 12.36
N LEU A 77 21.24 -9.72 11.32
CA LEU A 77 20.75 -8.59 10.54
C LEU A 77 19.53 -8.96 9.69
N ALA A 78 19.52 -10.14 9.07
CA ALA A 78 18.35 -10.59 8.31
C ALA A 78 17.13 -10.75 9.23
N GLU A 79 17.32 -11.29 10.44
CA GLU A 79 16.24 -11.42 11.43
C GLU A 79 15.76 -10.05 11.92
N LYS A 80 16.68 -9.12 12.25
CA LYS A 80 16.35 -7.75 12.66
C LYS A 80 15.60 -6.99 11.55
N ASN A 81 16.03 -7.13 10.30
CA ASN A 81 15.34 -6.52 9.17
C ASN A 81 13.96 -7.14 8.95
N LYS A 82 13.84 -8.46 9.13
CA LYS A 82 12.56 -9.16 9.06
C LYS A 82 11.61 -8.68 10.16
N GLU A 83 12.07 -8.50 11.39
CA GLU A 83 11.27 -7.95 12.50
C GLU A 83 10.79 -6.52 12.21
N VAL A 84 11.68 -5.63 11.73
CA VAL A 84 11.31 -4.25 11.36
C VAL A 84 10.28 -4.23 10.21
N LEU A 85 10.44 -5.13 9.25
CA LEU A 85 9.50 -5.32 8.14
C LEU A 85 8.16 -5.86 8.64
N GLU A 86 8.15 -6.89 9.48
CA GLU A 86 6.95 -7.48 10.05
C GLU A 86 6.21 -6.49 10.94
N GLU A 87 6.88 -5.74 11.80
CA GLU A 87 6.25 -4.67 12.58
C GLU A 87 5.70 -3.54 11.69
N GLY A 88 6.32 -3.29 10.53
CA GLY A 88 5.88 -2.25 9.60
C GLY A 88 4.73 -2.71 8.70
N GLN A 89 4.66 -4.02 8.48
CA GLN A 89 3.70 -4.68 7.62
C GLN A 89 2.57 -5.36 8.38
N ASN A 90 2.60 -5.46 9.72
CA ASN A 90 1.54 -6.02 10.56
C ASN A 90 0.71 -4.95 11.30
N ALA A 91 0.95 -3.67 11.04
CA ALA A 91 0.11 -2.61 11.59
C ALA A 91 -1.25 -2.59 10.86
N ASP A 92 -2.33 -2.47 11.63
CA ASP A 92 -3.67 -2.25 11.08
C ASP A 92 -3.69 -0.95 10.25
N LEU A 93 -4.29 -1.03 9.08
CA LEU A 93 -4.41 0.09 8.15
C LEU A 93 -5.61 0.95 8.53
N SER A 94 -5.34 2.02 9.27
CA SER A 94 -6.31 3.08 9.54
C SER A 94 -6.42 4.01 8.33
N VAL A 95 -7.59 4.12 7.72
CA VAL A 95 -7.82 4.95 6.53
C VAL A 95 -8.83 6.06 6.79
N GLN A 96 -8.56 7.28 6.36
CA GLN A 96 -9.54 8.35 6.34
C GLN A 96 -10.23 8.39 4.98
N ILE A 97 -11.56 8.37 4.95
CA ILE A 97 -12.34 8.56 3.73
C ILE A 97 -12.32 10.04 3.36
N THR A 98 -11.79 10.36 2.20
CA THR A 98 -11.65 11.74 1.68
C THR A 98 -12.65 12.04 0.55
N SER A 99 -13.13 11.02 -0.15
CA SER A 99 -14.20 11.13 -1.13
C SER A 99 -15.15 9.92 -1.05
N PRO A 100 -16.47 10.11 -1.05
CA PRO A 100 -17.18 11.39 -0.98
C PRO A 100 -16.82 12.21 0.26
N ALA A 101 -16.93 13.54 0.18
CA ALA A 101 -16.79 14.39 1.36
C ALA A 101 -18.00 14.22 2.28
N ASN A 102 -17.83 14.51 3.57
CA ASN A 102 -18.96 14.52 4.50
C ASN A 102 -20.00 15.57 4.06
N ASP A 103 -21.27 15.20 4.15
CA ASP A 103 -22.45 15.96 3.72
C ASP A 103 -22.49 16.28 2.21
N ALA A 104 -21.69 15.59 1.38
CA ALA A 104 -21.66 15.81 -0.05
C ALA A 104 -23.02 15.48 -0.71
N ASN A 105 -23.44 16.32 -1.66
CA ASN A 105 -24.57 16.03 -2.53
C ASN A 105 -24.08 15.49 -3.88
N ILE A 106 -24.39 14.24 -4.18
CA ILE A 106 -23.98 13.54 -5.40
C ILE A 106 -25.15 13.50 -6.38
N PHE A 107 -24.97 14.11 -7.56
CA PHE A 107 -25.99 14.24 -8.60
C PHE A 107 -25.74 13.38 -9.84
N THR A 108 -24.66 12.60 -9.87
CA THR A 108 -24.30 11.80 -11.06
C THR A 108 -25.32 10.70 -11.35
N LYS A 109 -25.41 10.36 -12.64
CA LYS A 109 -26.12 9.19 -13.18
C LYS A 109 -25.25 7.94 -13.25
N GLU A 110 -23.94 8.07 -13.01
CA GLU A 110 -23.01 6.96 -13.10
C GLU A 110 -23.42 5.83 -12.17
N ASP A 111 -23.34 4.59 -12.65
CA ASP A 111 -23.74 3.41 -11.87
C ASP A 111 -22.77 3.09 -10.73
N LYS A 112 -21.61 3.77 -10.70
CA LYS A 112 -20.58 3.60 -9.68
C LYS A 112 -20.16 4.93 -9.09
N ILE A 113 -19.72 4.91 -7.84
CA ILE A 113 -19.17 6.06 -7.12
C ILE A 113 -17.74 5.73 -6.73
N ALA A 114 -16.82 6.60 -7.12
CA ALA A 114 -15.42 6.49 -6.70
C ALA A 114 -15.27 6.87 -5.23
N ILE A 115 -14.53 6.03 -4.50
CA ILE A 115 -14.16 6.22 -3.11
C ILE A 115 -12.66 6.50 -3.06
N SER A 116 -12.29 7.56 -2.36
CA SER A 116 -10.89 7.92 -2.12
C SER A 116 -10.60 7.90 -0.63
N THR A 117 -9.42 7.41 -0.26
CA THR A 117 -8.96 7.33 1.12
C THR A 117 -7.54 7.86 1.27
N ASN A 118 -7.19 8.26 2.48
CA ASN A 118 -5.81 8.57 2.87
C ASN A 118 -5.45 7.79 4.16
N PRO A 119 -4.43 6.91 4.14
CA PRO A 119 -3.71 6.43 2.96
C PRO A 119 -4.63 5.70 1.97
N GLN A 120 -4.19 5.62 0.71
CA GLN A 120 -4.94 4.90 -0.32
C GLN A 120 -4.93 3.39 -0.05
N ILE A 121 -6.09 2.75 -0.18
CA ILE A 121 -6.19 1.29 -0.14
C ILE A 121 -5.69 0.73 -1.48
N ALA A 122 -4.75 -0.22 -1.42
CA ALA A 122 -4.13 -0.78 -2.62
C ALA A 122 -5.11 -1.66 -3.40
N SER A 123 -4.83 -1.89 -4.68
CA SER A 123 -5.69 -2.70 -5.56
C SER A 123 -5.72 -4.18 -5.23
N ASN A 124 -4.69 -4.68 -4.53
CA ASN A 124 -4.56 -6.07 -4.10
C ASN A 124 -5.05 -6.29 -2.66
N ASP A 125 -5.43 -5.23 -1.96
CA ASP A 125 -6.10 -5.32 -0.65
C ASP A 125 -7.55 -5.82 -0.84
N SER A 126 -8.18 -6.25 0.25
CA SER A 126 -9.57 -6.74 0.29
C SER A 126 -10.45 -5.88 1.21
N PRO A 127 -10.74 -4.62 0.82
CA PRO A 127 -11.65 -3.77 1.58
C PRO A 127 -13.10 -4.23 1.46
N THR A 128 -13.85 -4.04 2.53
CA THR A 128 -15.31 -4.15 2.61
C THR A 128 -15.88 -2.75 2.80
N PHE A 129 -16.59 -2.26 1.78
CA PHE A 129 -17.30 -0.97 1.86
C PHE A 129 -18.68 -1.21 2.46
N ILE A 130 -19.05 -0.44 3.48
CA ILE A 130 -20.30 -0.60 4.21
C ILE A 130 -21.12 0.66 4.00
N ILE A 131 -22.29 0.53 3.37
CA ILE A 131 -23.27 1.60 3.22
C ILE A 131 -24.49 1.30 4.07
N ASN A 132 -24.87 2.21 4.97
CA ASN A 132 -26.03 2.08 5.85
C ASN A 132 -26.04 0.74 6.62
N GLY A 133 -24.86 0.27 7.04
CA GLY A 133 -24.68 -1.00 7.76
C GLY A 133 -24.66 -2.25 6.87
N SER A 134 -24.81 -2.13 5.56
CA SER A 134 -24.74 -3.26 4.61
C SER A 134 -23.45 -3.24 3.81
N ALA A 135 -22.79 -4.38 3.68
CA ALA A 135 -21.62 -4.52 2.82
C ALA A 135 -22.03 -4.41 1.34
N ILE A 136 -21.33 -3.57 0.59
CA ILE A 136 -21.58 -3.30 -0.83
C ILE A 136 -20.36 -3.77 -1.64
N PRO A 137 -20.57 -4.45 -2.78
CA PRO A 137 -19.47 -4.84 -3.66
C PRO A 137 -18.75 -3.61 -4.22
N ALA A 138 -17.43 -3.70 -4.28
CA ALA A 138 -16.57 -2.68 -4.86
C ALA A 138 -15.60 -3.28 -5.87
N THR A 139 -15.20 -2.47 -6.84
CA THR A 139 -14.24 -2.83 -7.89
C THR A 139 -13.14 -1.79 -7.96
N TYR A 140 -11.89 -2.22 -8.09
CA TYR A 140 -10.76 -1.32 -8.32
C TYR A 140 -10.60 -1.04 -9.82
N GLU A 141 -10.88 0.18 -10.25
CA GLU A 141 -10.86 0.60 -11.65
C GLU A 141 -10.30 2.03 -11.73
N ASP A 142 -9.48 2.32 -12.75
CA ASP A 142 -8.87 3.65 -12.97
C ASP A 142 -8.07 4.18 -11.75
N GLY A 143 -7.42 3.28 -11.01
CA GLY A 143 -6.62 3.65 -9.84
C GLY A 143 -7.42 3.94 -8.56
N GLN A 144 -8.74 3.69 -8.56
CA GLN A 144 -9.60 3.97 -7.41
C GLN A 144 -10.58 2.83 -7.14
N TRP A 145 -10.96 2.68 -5.88
CA TRP A 145 -12.05 1.79 -5.50
C TRP A 145 -13.39 2.45 -5.85
N LYS A 146 -14.26 1.71 -6.52
CA LYS A 146 -15.60 2.18 -6.91
C LYS A 146 -16.66 1.25 -6.34
N ILE A 147 -17.67 1.82 -5.68
CA ILE A 147 -18.85 1.08 -5.20
C ILE A 147 -20.02 1.27 -6.16
N ALA A 148 -20.96 0.32 -6.18
CA ALA A 148 -22.24 0.54 -6.86
C ALA A 148 -22.96 1.75 -6.28
N ARG A 149 -23.63 2.55 -7.13
CA ARG A 149 -24.39 3.73 -6.72
C ARG A 149 -25.47 3.33 -5.71
N PRO A 150 -25.44 3.87 -4.47
CA PRO A 150 -26.48 3.59 -3.48
C PRO A 150 -27.83 4.18 -3.85
N THR A 151 -28.86 3.81 -3.09
CA THR A 151 -30.20 4.34 -3.28
C THR A 151 -30.25 5.86 -3.03
N PRO A 152 -31.10 6.60 -3.75
CA PRO A 152 -31.33 8.02 -3.51
C PRO A 152 -31.72 8.31 -2.07
N GLY A 153 -31.11 9.32 -1.47
CA GLY A 153 -31.29 9.66 -0.06
C GLY A 153 -29.97 9.82 0.69
N GLU A 154 -30.06 9.82 2.02
CA GLU A 154 -28.91 9.79 2.92
C GLU A 154 -28.24 8.41 2.89
N ASN A 155 -26.92 8.42 2.83
CA ASN A 155 -26.08 7.23 2.84
C ASN A 155 -24.89 7.45 3.76
N LYS A 156 -24.64 6.50 4.65
CA LYS A 156 -23.50 6.49 5.57
C LYS A 156 -22.50 5.45 5.14
N LEU A 157 -21.25 5.86 4.93
CA LEU A 157 -20.15 5.03 4.46
C LEU A 157 -19.11 4.84 5.55
N SER A 158 -18.77 3.58 5.78
CA SER A 158 -17.56 3.16 6.49
C SER A 158 -16.81 2.10 5.68
N ILE A 159 -15.54 1.88 6.00
CA ILE A 159 -14.69 0.88 5.36
C ILE A 159 -14.11 -0.02 6.44
N SER A 160 -14.18 -1.33 6.21
CA SER A 160 -13.43 -2.33 6.95
C SER A 160 -12.70 -3.25 5.97
N GLY A 161 -12.06 -4.32 6.43
CA GLY A 161 -11.55 -5.37 5.55
C GLY A 161 -10.16 -5.81 5.93
N ARG A 162 -9.40 -6.30 4.95
CA ARG A 162 -8.03 -6.74 5.16
C ARG A 162 -7.07 -6.27 4.09
N THR A 163 -5.84 -5.98 4.47
CA THR A 163 -4.75 -5.77 3.51
C THR A 163 -4.37 -7.09 2.84
N ALA A 164 -3.63 -7.05 1.74
CA ALA A 164 -3.08 -8.23 1.08
C ALA A 164 -2.16 -9.05 2.01
N GLN A 165 -1.60 -8.41 3.03
CA GLN A 165 -0.75 -9.02 4.06
C GLN A 165 -1.57 -9.62 5.22
N GLY A 166 -2.87 -9.34 5.30
CA GLY A 166 -3.79 -9.91 6.28
C GLY A 166 -4.17 -9.02 7.47
N ASN A 167 -3.65 -7.79 7.55
CA ASN A 167 -3.96 -6.85 8.64
C ASN A 167 -5.37 -6.28 8.50
N GLU A 168 -5.93 -5.76 9.59
CA GLU A 168 -7.23 -5.10 9.52
C GLU A 168 -7.13 -3.79 8.74
N ILE A 169 -8.11 -3.52 7.88
CA ILE A 169 -8.38 -2.19 7.34
C ILE A 169 -9.54 -1.62 8.12
N LYS A 170 -9.43 -0.37 8.58
CA LYS A 170 -10.52 0.30 9.29
C LYS A 170 -10.57 1.78 8.96
N SER A 171 -11.77 2.29 8.64
CA SER A 171 -11.96 3.72 8.46
C SER A 171 -11.92 4.47 9.79
N THR A 172 -11.20 5.59 9.83
CA THR A 172 -11.11 6.47 11.01
C THR A 172 -12.32 7.40 11.14
N ASN A 173 -13.07 7.57 10.06
CA ASN A 173 -14.31 8.33 9.98
C ASN A 173 -15.44 7.52 9.31
N GLU A 174 -16.67 7.86 9.67
CA GLU A 174 -17.87 7.53 8.89
C GLU A 174 -18.26 8.77 8.09
N VAL A 175 -18.53 8.61 6.80
CA VAL A 175 -18.92 9.71 5.90
C VAL A 175 -20.41 9.61 5.62
N THR A 176 -21.16 10.67 5.92
CA THR A 176 -22.54 10.82 5.44
C THR A 176 -22.54 11.55 4.11
N PHE A 177 -23.25 11.05 3.10
CA PHE A 177 -23.45 11.75 1.82
C PHE A 177 -24.85 11.49 1.27
N TYR A 178 -25.26 12.31 0.31
CA TYR A 178 -26.61 12.33 -0.22
C TYR A 178 -26.64 12.05 -1.71
N ILE A 179 -27.29 10.96 -2.11
CA ILE A 179 -27.58 10.69 -3.51
C ILE A 179 -28.84 11.46 -3.90
N LYS A 180 -28.68 12.43 -4.79
CA LYS A 180 -29.78 13.24 -5.32
C LYS A 180 -30.11 12.78 -6.73
N ASN A 181 -31.39 12.56 -6.99
CA ASN A 181 -31.91 12.36 -8.34
C ASN A 181 -32.07 13.68 -9.09
N GLY A 182 -31.10 14.59 -8.99
CA GLY A 182 -31.21 15.95 -9.55
C GLY A 182 -31.53 15.95 -11.04
N TRP A 183 -31.14 14.93 -11.80
CA TRP A 183 -31.55 14.79 -13.20
C TRP A 183 -33.07 14.62 -13.39
N LEU A 184 -33.77 13.88 -12.51
CA LEU A 184 -35.23 13.74 -12.58
C LEU A 184 -35.92 15.07 -12.24
N GLN A 185 -35.40 15.83 -11.28
CA GLN A 185 -35.93 17.16 -10.96
C GLN A 185 -35.61 18.20 -12.03
N GLN A 186 -34.41 18.19 -12.60
CA GLN A 186 -34.04 19.07 -13.71
C GLN A 186 -34.86 18.75 -14.96
N ALA A 187 -35.04 17.47 -15.32
CA ALA A 187 -35.89 17.06 -16.44
C ALA A 187 -37.36 17.44 -16.23
N LYS A 188 -37.88 17.34 -14.99
CA LYS A 188 -39.23 17.84 -14.64
C LYS A 188 -39.31 19.36 -14.74
N ASN A 189 -38.30 20.09 -14.26
CA ASN A 189 -38.29 21.56 -14.25
C ASN A 189 -38.03 22.17 -15.62
N THR A 190 -37.31 21.48 -16.52
CA THR A 190 -37.06 21.93 -17.90
C THR A 190 -38.09 21.41 -18.91
N GLY A 191 -39.11 20.68 -18.46
CA GLY A 191 -40.16 20.12 -19.32
C GLY A 191 -39.71 18.95 -20.20
N ASN A 192 -38.47 18.46 -20.03
CA ASN A 192 -37.91 17.33 -20.79
C ASN A 192 -38.21 15.95 -20.16
N TYR A 193 -39.19 15.87 -19.25
CA TYR A 193 -39.65 14.62 -18.68
C TYR A 193 -40.86 14.09 -19.48
N SER A 194 -40.61 13.20 -20.44
CA SER A 194 -41.68 12.38 -21.04
C SER A 194 -41.92 11.15 -20.17
N GLY A 195 -42.74 11.31 -19.13
CA GLY A 195 -43.21 10.16 -18.34
C GLY A 195 -44.15 9.31 -19.19
N ASN A 196 -43.87 8.01 -19.27
CA ASN A 196 -44.86 6.99 -19.64
C ASN A 196 -45.67 6.61 -18.41
#